data_AF-A0A1B0DEL9-F1
#
_entry.id   AF-A0A1B0DEL9-F1
#
_cell.length_a   1.000
_cell.length_b   1.000
_cell.length_c   1.000
_cell.angle_alpha   90.00
_cell.angle_beta   90.00
_cell.angle_gamma   90.00
#
_symmetry.space_group_name_H-M   'P 1'
#
loop_
_entity.id
_entity.type
_entity.pdbx_description
1 polymer ?
#
loop_
_entity_poly.entity_id
_entity_poly.type
_entity_poly.pdbx_seq_one_letter_code
_entity_poly.pdbx_strand_id
1 'polypeptide(L)'
;MVEVQLNNDTQVPVGMLIAFAICTTLLVAVHMLALMISTCILPNIETVCNLHSISLVHESPHERLHWYIETAWAFSTLLGLILFLLEIAILCWVKFYDLSQAAAWSACIVLIPVLIVFLAFAIHFYRSLMTHKYEVTVSGIRELEILKEQMEHDHLEHHRSVNNGLHYNSASAEIV
;
A
#
# COMPACT_ATOMS: atom_id res chain seq x y z
N MET A 1 13.52 -15.41 13.59
CA MET A 1 12.51 -16.49 13.52
C MET A 1 13.10 -17.90 13.40
N VAL A 2 14.37 -18.11 13.03
CA VAL A 2 14.91 -19.46 12.72
C VAL A 2 15.47 -20.28 13.91
N GLU A 3 15.40 -19.79 15.16
CA GLU A 3 16.04 -20.47 16.31
C GLU A 3 15.07 -21.14 17.30
N VAL A 4 13.79 -21.26 16.98
CA VAL A 4 12.85 -22.02 17.82
C VAL A 4 12.97 -23.50 17.46
N GLN A 5 13.92 -24.18 18.09
CA GLN A 5 13.92 -25.64 18.14
C GLN A 5 12.94 -26.06 19.23
N LEU A 6 11.71 -26.36 18.84
CA LEU A 6 10.75 -27.02 19.72
C LEU A 6 11.30 -28.41 20.05
N ASN A 7 11.75 -28.59 21.28
CA ASN A 7 12.10 -29.90 21.79
C ASN A 7 10.81 -30.73 21.87
N ASN A 8 10.84 -31.99 21.44
CA ASN A 8 9.63 -32.85 21.25
C ASN A 8 8.82 -33.16 22.52
N ASP A 9 9.17 -32.59 23.68
CA ASP A 9 8.52 -32.80 24.99
C ASP A 9 7.67 -31.61 25.48
N THR A 10 7.60 -30.51 24.72
CA THR A 10 6.85 -29.31 25.17
C THR A 10 5.36 -29.38 24.81
N GLN A 11 4.48 -29.11 25.77
CA GLN A 11 3.01 -29.09 25.63
C GLN A 11 2.49 -27.82 24.92
N VAL A 12 3.24 -27.26 23.97
CA VAL A 12 2.84 -26.02 23.30
C VAL A 12 1.68 -26.30 22.35
N PRO A 13 0.54 -25.60 22.49
CA PRO A 13 -0.62 -25.85 21.65
C PRO A 13 -0.34 -25.47 20.19
N VAL A 14 -0.69 -26.36 19.26
CA VAL A 14 -0.50 -26.20 17.80
C VAL A 14 -1.10 -24.88 17.29
N GLY A 15 -2.21 -24.42 17.87
CA GLY A 15 -2.85 -23.17 17.50
C GLY A 15 -1.94 -21.94 17.66
N MET A 16 -1.03 -21.95 18.65
CA MET A 16 -0.10 -20.84 18.85
C MET A 16 1.01 -20.78 17.82
N LEU A 17 1.51 -21.94 17.37
CA LEU A 17 2.49 -22.02 16.30
C LEU A 17 1.89 -21.53 14.97
N ILE A 18 0.64 -21.87 14.70
CA ILE A 18 -0.08 -21.39 13.52
C ILE A 18 -0.26 -19.87 13.60
N ALA A 19 -0.68 -19.34 14.75
CA ALA A 19 -0.82 -17.90 14.97
C ALA A 19 0.51 -17.16 14.78
N PHE A 20 1.60 -17.71 15.31
CA PHE A 20 2.96 -17.20 15.10
C PHE A 20 3.32 -17.16 13.61
N ALA A 21 3.19 -18.28 12.90
CA ALA A 21 3.54 -18.36 11.47
C ALA A 21 2.74 -17.36 10.61
N ILE A 22 1.44 -17.22 10.88
CA ILE A 22 0.58 -16.25 10.19
C ILE A 22 1.02 -14.82 10.53
N CYS A 23 1.27 -14.52 11.81
CA CYS A 23 1.70 -13.21 12.28
C CYS A 23 3.01 -12.79 11.60
N THR A 24 4.03 -13.65 11.59
CA THR A 24 5.30 -13.32 10.94
C THR A 24 5.15 -13.14 9.42
N THR A 25 4.32 -13.96 8.78
CA THR A 25 4.06 -13.84 7.34
C THR A 25 3.39 -12.50 7.02
N LEU A 26 2.39 -12.09 7.81
CA LEU A 26 1.73 -10.81 7.66
C LEU A 26 2.67 -9.64 7.94
N LEU A 27 3.53 -9.76 8.95
CA LEU A 27 4.54 -8.76 9.29
C LEU A 27 5.48 -8.53 8.09
N VAL A 28 6.02 -9.60 7.50
CA VAL A 28 6.89 -9.50 6.33
C VAL A 28 6.13 -8.91 5.14
N ALA A 29 4.91 -9.37 4.89
CA ALA A 29 4.08 -8.88 3.80
C ALA A 29 3.80 -7.37 3.91
N VAL A 30 3.48 -6.86 5.09
CA VAL A 30 3.17 -5.44 5.28
C VAL A 30 4.41 -4.55 5.14
N HIS A 31 5.59 -5.05 5.52
CA HIS A 31 6.84 -4.34 5.26
C HIS A 31 7.17 -4.28 3.77
N MET A 32 6.96 -5.36 3.04
CA MET A 32 7.12 -5.34 1.57
C MET A 32 6.11 -4.38 0.91
N LEU A 33 4.89 -4.30 1.43
CA LEU A 33 3.90 -3.32 1.01
C LEU A 33 4.36 -1.88 1.27
N ALA A 34 4.92 -1.57 2.45
CA ALA A 34 5.45 -0.24 2.76
C ALA A 34 6.61 0.15 1.83
N LEU A 35 7.48 -0.81 1.48
CA LEU A 35 8.59 -0.59 0.53
C LEU A 35 8.08 -0.37 -0.89
N MET A 36 7.07 -1.13 -1.33
CA MET A 36 6.43 -0.94 -2.62
C MET A 36 5.82 0.46 -2.72
N ILE A 37 5.06 0.87 -1.70
CA ILE A 37 4.47 2.21 -1.66
C ILE A 37 5.56 3.30 -1.66
N SER A 38 6.65 3.12 -0.90
CA SER A 38 7.77 4.07 -0.87
C SER A 38 8.48 4.20 -2.23
N THR A 39 8.66 3.08 -2.93
CA THR A 39 9.25 3.05 -4.28
C THR A 39 8.35 3.77 -5.28
N CYS A 40 7.02 3.65 -5.12
CA CYS A 40 6.05 4.33 -5.96
C CYS A 40 5.86 5.83 -5.62
N ILE A 41 6.20 6.28 -4.40
CA ILE A 41 6.15 7.70 -4.00
C ILE A 41 7.31 8.50 -4.63
N LEU A 42 8.48 7.89 -4.81
CA LEU A 42 9.72 8.59 -5.18
C LEU A 42 9.63 9.43 -6.48
N PRO A 43 9.10 8.94 -7.62
CA PRO A 43 8.99 9.76 -8.84
C PRO A 43 7.95 10.88 -8.73
N ASN A 44 6.98 10.75 -7.82
CA ASN A 44 5.89 11.69 -7.63
C ASN A 44 6.31 12.89 -6.75
N ILE A 45 7.17 12.68 -5.76
CA ILE A 45 7.73 13.78 -4.95
C ILE A 45 8.71 14.65 -5.78
N GLU A 46 9.52 14.04 -6.64
CA GLU A 46 10.46 14.75 -7.50
C GLU A 46 9.76 15.64 -8.54
N THR A 47 8.60 15.22 -9.04
CA THR A 47 7.78 16.01 -9.97
C THR A 47 7.04 17.17 -9.27
N VAL A 48 6.57 16.99 -8.03
CA VAL A 48 5.93 18.05 -7.22
C VAL A 48 6.91 19.17 -6.84
N CYS A 49 8.16 18.84 -6.49
CA CYS A 49 9.18 19.84 -6.16
C CYS A 49 9.60 20.68 -7.38
N ASN A 50 9.59 20.10 -8.57
CA ASN A 50 9.98 20.79 -9.81
C ASN A 50 8.90 21.78 -10.30
N LEU A 51 7.61 21.46 -10.07
CA LEU A 51 6.46 22.29 -10.48
C LEU A 51 6.15 23.47 -9.54
N HIS A 52 6.59 23.42 -8.28
CA HIS A 52 6.38 24.50 -7.30
C HIS A 52 7.08 25.83 -7.67
N SER A 53 7.97 25.81 -8.68
CA SER A 53 8.60 27.01 -9.23
C SER A 53 7.71 27.79 -10.21
N ILE A 54 6.63 27.19 -10.75
CA ILE A 54 5.89 27.74 -11.92
C ILE A 54 4.38 27.95 -11.68
N SER A 55 3.74 27.34 -10.67
CA SER A 55 2.28 27.39 -10.54
C SER A 55 1.77 27.82 -9.15
N LEU A 56 1.70 29.13 -8.92
CA LEU A 56 0.98 29.77 -7.82
C LEU A 56 -0.54 29.96 -8.11
N VAL A 57 -1.06 29.32 -9.17
CA VAL A 57 -2.44 29.55 -9.61
C VAL A 57 -3.06 28.21 -10.03
N HIS A 58 -4.18 27.90 -9.38
CA HIS A 58 -5.11 26.79 -9.63
C HIS A 58 -4.87 25.51 -8.80
N GLU A 59 -5.61 25.40 -7.68
CA GLU A 59 -5.85 24.15 -6.97
C GLU A 59 -6.39 23.11 -7.94
N SER A 60 -5.53 22.17 -8.30
CA SER A 60 -5.84 21.01 -9.12
C SER A 60 -6.04 19.80 -8.19
N PRO A 61 -6.87 18.81 -8.59
CA PRO A 61 -7.27 17.64 -7.78
C PRO A 61 -6.12 16.67 -7.37
N HIS A 62 -4.88 17.12 -7.47
CA HIS A 62 -3.63 16.43 -7.20
C HIS A 62 -3.36 16.20 -5.70
N GLU A 63 -3.82 17.10 -4.82
CA GLU A 63 -3.53 17.01 -3.37
C GLU A 63 -4.24 15.81 -2.70
N ARG A 64 -5.46 15.48 -3.14
CA ARG A 64 -6.22 14.34 -2.60
C ARG A 64 -5.60 12.99 -2.94
N LEU A 65 -5.03 12.85 -4.15
CA LEU A 65 -4.34 11.63 -4.57
C LEU A 65 -3.07 11.42 -3.74
N HIS A 66 -2.29 12.48 -3.52
CA HIS A 66 -1.06 12.41 -2.71
C HIS A 66 -1.35 12.06 -1.25
N TRP A 67 -2.35 12.70 -0.64
CA TRP A 67 -2.77 12.41 0.73
C TRP A 67 -3.21 10.96 0.92
N TYR A 68 -3.80 10.33 -0.12
CA TYR A 68 -4.17 8.91 -0.09
C TYR A 68 -2.95 7.98 -0.09
N ILE A 69 -1.94 8.24 -0.93
CA ILE A 69 -0.71 7.42 -0.98
C ILE A 69 0.09 7.58 0.32
N GLU A 70 0.15 8.80 0.85
CA GLU A 70 0.78 9.07 2.15
C GLU A 70 0.05 8.37 3.31
N THR A 71 -1.29 8.39 3.29
CA THR A 71 -2.12 7.65 4.26
C THR A 71 -1.92 6.14 4.15
N ALA A 72 -1.81 5.59 2.93
CA ALA A 72 -1.56 4.18 2.70
C ALA A 72 -0.16 3.76 3.20
N TRP A 73 0.86 4.58 2.95
CA TRP A 73 2.21 4.39 3.48
C TRP A 73 2.24 4.39 5.01
N ALA A 74 1.62 5.41 5.63
CA ALA A 74 1.55 5.53 7.08
C ALA A 74 0.80 4.35 7.69
N PHE A 75 -0.29 3.89 7.05
CA PHE A 75 -1.05 2.73 7.48
C PHE A 75 -0.25 1.42 7.41
N SER A 76 0.49 1.16 6.32
CA SER A 76 1.33 -0.04 6.21
C SER A 76 2.45 -0.06 7.25
N THR A 77 3.01 1.10 7.58
CA THR A 77 4.00 1.24 8.65
C THR A 77 3.38 0.98 10.01
N LEU A 78 2.20 1.55 10.27
CA LEU A 78 1.48 1.38 11.52
C LEU A 78 1.03 -0.07 11.75
N LEU A 79 0.49 -0.74 10.73
CA LEU A 79 0.16 -2.16 10.80
C LEU A 79 1.40 -3.02 11.05
N GLY A 80 2.54 -2.67 10.45
CA GLY A 80 3.83 -3.31 10.73
C GLY A 80 4.22 -3.21 12.20
N LEU A 81 4.05 -2.04 12.82
CA LEU A 81 4.31 -1.83 14.25
C LEU A 81 3.38 -2.66 15.15
N ILE A 82 2.08 -2.77 14.80
CA ILE A 82 1.12 -3.61 15.54
C ILE A 82 1.50 -5.08 15.43
N LEU A 83 1.78 -5.57 14.22
CA LEU A 83 2.16 -6.96 14.00
C LEU A 83 3.50 -7.28 14.66
N PHE A 84 4.44 -6.33 14.69
CA PHE A 84 5.70 -6.48 15.43
C PHE A 84 5.46 -6.61 16.94
N LEU A 85 4.57 -5.79 17.51
CA LEU A 85 4.23 -5.90 18.92
C LEU A 85 3.56 -7.25 19.24
N LEU A 86 2.67 -7.70 18.36
CA LEU A 86 1.99 -8.99 18.47
C LEU A 86 2.99 -10.15 18.36
N GLU A 87 3.96 -10.06 17.46
CA GLU A 87 5.03 -11.04 17.29
C GLU A 87 5.83 -11.22 18.59
N ILE A 88 6.25 -10.12 19.21
CA ILE A 88 6.96 -10.15 20.49
C ILE A 88 6.06 -10.72 21.60
N ALA A 89 4.77 -10.39 21.62
CA ALA A 89 3.82 -10.97 22.59
C ALA A 89 3.73 -12.50 22.44
N ILE A 90 3.60 -13.00 21.21
CA ILE A 90 3.54 -14.43 20.91
C ILE A 90 4.86 -15.12 21.28
N LEU A 91 6.01 -14.50 20.99
CA LEU A 91 7.32 -15.04 21.37
C LEU A 91 7.50 -15.13 22.89
N CYS A 92 7.10 -14.10 23.64
CA CYS A 92 7.10 -14.14 25.10
C CYS A 92 6.18 -15.26 25.59
N TRP A 93 4.99 -15.38 25.02
CA TRP A 93 4.05 -16.42 25.41
C TRP A 93 4.61 -17.82 25.17
N VAL A 94 5.16 -18.10 23.98
CA VAL A 94 5.77 -19.41 23.65
C VAL A 94 6.98 -19.69 24.54
N LYS A 95 7.84 -18.70 24.81
CA LYS A 95 9.06 -18.87 25.62
C LYS A 95 8.74 -19.13 27.10
N PHE A 96 7.73 -18.46 27.66
CA PHE A 96 7.36 -18.58 29.07
C PHE A 96 6.25 -19.62 29.32
N TYR A 97 5.74 -20.27 28.28
CA TYR A 97 4.66 -21.25 28.37
C TYR A 97 4.98 -22.38 29.37
N ASP A 98 6.20 -22.94 29.30
CA ASP A 98 6.63 -24.03 30.19
C ASP A 98 7.23 -23.55 31.52
N LEU A 99 7.63 -22.27 31.64
CA LEU A 99 8.30 -21.75 32.83
C LEU A 99 7.33 -21.16 33.86
N SER A 100 6.39 -20.31 33.42
CA SER A 100 5.40 -19.68 34.30
C SER A 100 4.32 -18.99 33.50
N GLN A 101 3.09 -19.50 33.61
CA GLN A 101 1.91 -18.90 32.99
C GLN A 101 1.69 -17.45 33.49
N ALA A 102 2.04 -17.16 34.75
CA ALA A 102 1.93 -15.82 35.32
C ALA A 102 2.85 -14.80 34.62
N ALA A 103 4.04 -15.21 34.20
CA ALA A 103 4.96 -14.33 33.46
C ALA A 103 4.40 -13.98 32.07
N ALA A 104 3.86 -14.96 31.35
CA ALA A 104 3.23 -14.74 30.04
C ALA A 104 2.03 -13.79 30.14
N TRP A 105 1.15 -13.99 31.13
CA TRP A 105 0.03 -13.09 31.40
C TRP A 105 0.49 -11.68 31.77
N SER A 106 1.54 -11.55 32.60
CA SER A 106 2.08 -10.24 32.97
C SER A 106 2.61 -9.47 31.75
N ALA A 107 3.30 -10.14 30.82
CA ALA A 107 3.78 -9.53 29.59
C ALA A 107 2.61 -9.06 28.71
N CYS A 108 1.57 -9.87 28.57
CA CYS A 108 0.36 -9.45 27.86
C CYS A 108 -0.28 -8.22 28.49
N ILE A 109 -0.42 -8.17 29.81
CA ILE A 109 -1.02 -7.02 30.51
C ILE A 109 -0.25 -5.73 30.23
N VAL A 110 1.07 -5.77 30.23
CA VAL A 110 1.92 -4.60 29.94
C VAL A 110 1.80 -4.17 28.47
N LEU A 111 1.57 -5.11 27.55
CA LEU A 111 1.43 -4.82 26.12
C LEU A 111 0.04 -4.30 25.73
N ILE A 112 -1.01 -4.63 26.48
CA ILE A 112 -2.39 -4.18 26.21
C ILE A 112 -2.52 -2.66 26.01
N PRO A 113 -2.03 -1.76 26.90
CA PRO A 113 -2.21 -0.32 26.72
C PRO A 113 -1.53 0.19 25.44
N VAL A 114 -0.35 -0.35 25.13
CA VAL A 114 0.39 -0.01 23.91
C VAL A 114 -0.39 -0.48 22.68
N LEU A 115 -0.91 -1.70 22.71
CA LEU A 115 -1.76 -2.25 21.66
C LEU A 115 -3.03 -1.40 21.45
N ILE A 116 -3.69 -0.95 22.51
CA ILE A 116 -4.89 -0.09 22.41
C ILE A 116 -4.59 1.22 21.70
N VAL A 117 -3.48 1.88 22.05
CA VAL A 117 -3.07 3.13 21.40
C VAL A 117 -2.84 2.90 19.91
N PHE A 118 -2.06 1.87 19.55
CA PHE A 118 -1.83 1.54 18.15
C PHE A 118 -3.11 1.13 17.41
N LEU A 119 -4.02 0.41 18.07
CA LEU A 119 -5.29 -0.01 17.49
C LEU A 119 -6.22 1.19 17.27
N ALA A 120 -6.22 2.17 18.17
CA ALA A 120 -6.95 3.42 17.99
C ALA A 120 -6.44 4.19 16.76
N PHE A 121 -5.12 4.30 16.60
CA PHE A 121 -4.53 4.84 15.38
C PHE A 121 -4.92 4.00 14.16
N ALA A 122 -4.81 2.67 14.22
CA ALA A 122 -5.15 1.81 13.10
C ALA A 122 -6.62 1.93 12.70
N ILE A 123 -7.54 2.09 13.64
CA ILE A 123 -8.96 2.34 13.38
C ILE A 123 -9.16 3.74 12.78
N HIS A 124 -8.45 4.76 13.27
CA HIS A 124 -8.48 6.11 12.70
C HIS A 124 -8.05 6.10 11.23
N PHE A 125 -6.94 5.42 10.93
CA PHE A 125 -6.45 5.24 9.56
C PHE A 125 -7.33 4.31 8.73
N TYR A 126 -7.85 3.23 9.30
CA TYR A 126 -8.79 2.33 8.62
C TYR A 126 -10.08 3.04 8.23
N ARG A 127 -10.60 3.91 9.10
CA ARG A 127 -11.73 4.80 8.77
C ARG A 127 -11.36 5.79 7.69
N SER A 128 -10.17 6.40 7.76
CA SER A 128 -9.67 7.29 6.70
C SER A 128 -9.57 6.57 5.34
N LEU A 129 -9.21 5.27 5.35
CA LEU A 129 -9.22 4.41 4.17
C LEU A 129 -10.64 4.06 3.71
N MET A 130 -11.54 3.66 4.62
CA MET A 130 -12.90 3.19 4.29
C MET A 130 -13.86 4.30 3.91
N THR A 131 -13.78 5.47 4.54
CA THR A 131 -14.60 6.63 4.19
C THR A 131 -14.25 7.15 2.77
N HIS A 132 -13.06 6.81 2.24
CA HIS A 132 -12.60 7.22 0.91
C HIS A 132 -12.62 6.10 -0.16
N LYS A 133 -12.79 4.82 0.20
CA LYS A 133 -12.89 3.71 -0.77
C LYS A 133 -14.09 3.83 -1.74
N TYR A 134 -15.13 4.59 -1.38
CA TYR A 134 -16.26 4.89 -2.28
C TYR A 134 -15.93 5.93 -3.37
N GLU A 135 -14.95 6.80 -3.15
CA GLU A 135 -14.52 7.82 -4.12
C GLU A 135 -13.41 7.29 -5.04
N VAL A 136 -12.54 6.41 -4.53
CA VAL A 136 -11.31 5.96 -5.21
C VAL A 136 -11.53 4.93 -6.33
N THR A 137 -12.57 4.08 -6.27
CA THR A 137 -12.91 3.23 -7.43
C THR A 137 -13.47 4.07 -8.60
N VAL A 138 -14.18 5.16 -8.30
CA VAL A 138 -14.73 6.07 -9.30
C VAL A 138 -13.64 6.96 -9.91
N SER A 139 -12.73 7.50 -9.10
CA SER A 139 -11.65 8.36 -9.60
C SER A 139 -10.57 7.59 -10.37
N GLY A 140 -10.25 6.34 -9.97
CA GLY A 140 -9.34 5.49 -10.74
C GLY A 140 -9.89 5.07 -12.10
N ILE A 141 -11.20 4.80 -12.21
CA ILE A 141 -11.86 4.54 -13.50
C ILE A 141 -11.87 5.79 -14.38
N ARG A 142 -12.10 6.98 -13.81
CA ARG A 142 -12.12 8.24 -14.55
C ARG A 142 -10.74 8.65 -15.12
N GLU A 143 -9.65 8.39 -14.41
CA GLU A 143 -8.30 8.60 -14.97
C GLU A 143 -7.94 7.58 -16.05
N LEU A 144 -8.34 6.32 -15.90
CA LEU A 144 -8.22 5.30 -16.94
C LEU A 144 -9.06 5.62 -18.19
N GLU A 145 -10.22 6.26 -18.02
CA GLU A 145 -11.12 6.69 -19.10
C GLU A 145 -10.54 7.87 -19.89
N ILE A 146 -9.92 8.84 -19.20
CA ILE A 146 -9.22 9.97 -19.85
C ILE A 146 -7.98 9.49 -20.61
N LEU A 147 -7.21 8.56 -20.04
CA LEU A 147 -6.07 7.92 -20.73
C LEU A 147 -6.51 7.09 -21.96
N LYS A 148 -7.68 6.43 -21.89
CA LYS A 148 -8.30 5.75 -23.03
C LYS A 148 -8.72 6.74 -24.12
N GLU A 149 -9.38 7.85 -23.75
CA GLU A 149 -9.82 8.89 -24.70
C GLU A 149 -8.65 9.54 -25.43
N GLN A 150 -7.53 9.80 -24.74
CA GLN A 150 -6.33 10.34 -25.38
C GLN A 150 -5.72 9.36 -26.39
N MET A 151 -5.70 8.06 -26.09
CA MET A 151 -5.23 7.04 -27.06
C MET A 151 -6.18 6.89 -28.26
N GLU A 152 -7.51 6.97 -28.06
CA GLU A 152 -8.47 6.93 -29.17
C GLU A 152 -8.35 8.17 -30.07
N HIS A 153 -8.14 9.35 -29.48
CA HIS A 153 -7.97 10.59 -30.24
C HIS A 153 -6.65 10.60 -31.04
N ASP A 154 -5.55 10.12 -30.45
CA ASP A 154 -4.25 10.01 -31.13
C ASP A 154 -4.30 8.98 -32.27
N HIS A 155 -5.02 7.87 -32.08
CA HIS A 155 -5.25 6.86 -33.12
C HIS A 155 -6.09 7.41 -34.28
N LEU A 156 -7.14 8.21 -34.01
CA LEU A 156 -8.00 8.81 -35.03
C LEU A 156 -7.24 9.86 -35.87
N GLU A 157 -6.39 10.67 -35.25
CA GLU A 157 -5.55 11.63 -35.99
C GLU A 157 -4.51 10.93 -36.85
N HIS A 158 -3.88 9.86 -36.33
CA HIS A 158 -2.93 9.07 -37.11
C HIS A 158 -3.60 8.42 -38.34
N HIS A 159 -4.81 7.90 -38.20
CA HIS A 159 -5.55 7.30 -39.31
C HIS A 159 -6.01 8.33 -40.35
N ARG A 160 -6.38 9.54 -39.92
CA ARG A 160 -6.76 10.64 -40.81
C ARG A 160 -5.55 11.21 -41.56
N SER A 161 -4.41 11.32 -40.89
CA SER A 161 -3.13 11.73 -41.48
C SER A 161 -2.66 10.77 -42.58
N VAL A 162 -2.70 9.46 -42.31
CA VAL A 162 -2.32 8.42 -43.28
C VAL A 162 -3.24 8.45 -44.52
N ASN A 163 -4.55 8.60 -44.33
CA ASN A 163 -5.49 8.63 -45.44
C ASN A 163 -5.34 9.89 -46.31
N ASN A 164 -5.10 11.05 -45.70
CA ASN A 164 -4.81 12.28 -46.44
C ASN A 164 -3.45 12.24 -47.17
N GLY A 165 -2.44 11.59 -46.59
CA GLY A 165 -1.13 11.39 -47.22
C GLY A 165 -1.19 10.47 -48.45
N LEU A 166 -1.99 9.40 -48.38
CA LEU A 166 -2.24 8.50 -49.52
C LEU A 166 -2.96 9.21 -50.68
N HIS A 167 -3.90 10.10 -50.39
CA HIS A 167 -4.62 10.87 -51.41
C HIS A 167 -3.70 11.89 -52.11
N TYR A 168 -2.76 12.50 -51.37
CA TYR A 168 -1.77 13.42 -51.93
C TYR A 168 -0.74 12.72 -52.84
N ASN A 169 -0.32 11.51 -52.46
CA ASN A 169 0.58 10.68 -53.29
C ASN A 169 -0.12 10.14 -54.54
N SER A 170 -1.39 9.75 -54.45
CA SER A 170 -2.20 9.33 -55.61
C SER A 170 -2.42 10.47 -56.59
N ALA A 171 -2.73 11.68 -56.11
CA ALA A 171 -2.91 12.86 -56.97
C ALA A 171 -1.60 13.30 -57.64
N SER A 172 -0.44 13.06 -57.02
CA SER A 172 0.87 13.40 -57.60
C SER A 172 1.35 12.37 -58.63
N ALA A 173 0.91 11.11 -58.53
CA ALA A 173 1.25 10.04 -59.48
C ALA A 173 0.46 10.11 -60.79
N GLU A 174 -0.66 10.83 -60.84
CA GLU A 174 -1.46 11.06 -62.06
C GLU A 174 -0.94 12.22 -62.94
N ILE A 175 0.09 12.95 -62.49
CA ILE A 175 0.60 14.16 -63.17
C ILE A 175 1.98 13.92 -63.83
N VAL A 176 2.46 12.66 -63.91
CA VAL A 176 3.71 12.30 -64.62
C VAL A 176 3.42 11.37 -65.80
#